data_AF-A0A7I0KRM7-F1
#
_entry.id   AF-A0A7I0KRM7-F1
#
_cell.length_a   1.000
_cell.length_b   1.000
_cell.length_c   1.000
_cell.angle_alpha   90.00
_cell.angle_beta   90.00
_cell.angle_gamma   90.00
#
_symmetry.space_group_name_H-M   'P 1'
#
loop_
_entity.id
_entity.type
_entity.pdbx_description
1 polymer ?
#
loop_
_entity_poly.entity_id
_entity_poly.type
_entity_poly.pdbx_seq_one_letter_code
_entity_poly.pdbx_strand_id
1 'polypeptide(L)' 'MFKDDVLRYFKKKRLVAEALGISHVAVVRWKAVIPKLRAMELDEITNSELKYNPELYKKQDSTSNEGKNDS' A
#
# COMPACT_ATOMS: atom_id res chain seq x y z
N MET A 1 -4.05 2.12 -0.79
CA MET A 1 -4.40 1.07 -1.77
C MET A 1 -4.02 -0.28 -1.19
N PHE A 2 -4.88 -1.30 -1.33
CA PHE A 2 -4.60 -2.64 -0.81
C PHE A 2 -3.75 -3.45 -1.79
N LYS A 3 -2.82 -4.23 -1.26
CA LYS A 3 -1.93 -5.10 -2.04
C LYS A 3 -2.72 -6.08 -2.91
N ASP A 4 -3.78 -6.66 -2.39
CA ASP A 4 -4.56 -7.67 -3.10
C ASP A 4 -5.28 -7.10 -4.32
N ASP A 5 -5.73 -5.84 -4.26
CA ASP A 5 -6.33 -5.14 -5.40
C ASP A 5 -5.30 -4.93 -6.51
N VAL A 6 -4.07 -4.52 -6.15
CA VAL A 6 -2.96 -4.39 -7.11
C VAL A 6 -2.64 -5.74 -7.75
N LEU A 7 -2.54 -6.81 -6.95
CA LEU A 7 -2.22 -8.14 -7.47
C LEU A 7 -3.33 -8.70 -8.36
N ARG A 8 -4.60 -8.39 -8.06
CA ARG A 8 -5.74 -8.74 -8.89
C ARG A 8 -5.72 -8.02 -10.24
N TYR A 9 -5.41 -6.72 -10.24
CA TYR A 9 -5.31 -5.92 -11.46
C TYR A 9 -4.14 -6.37 -12.36
N PHE A 10 -2.93 -6.42 -11.81
CA PHE A 10 -1.72 -6.76 -12.57
C PHE A 10 -1.57 -8.26 -12.84
N LYS A 11 -2.30 -9.13 -12.13
CA LYS A 11 -2.26 -10.61 -12.19
C LYS A 11 -0.94 -11.25 -11.73
N LYS A 12 0.20 -10.58 -11.91
CA LYS A 12 1.54 -11.08 -11.55
C LYS A 12 2.34 -10.00 -10.80
N LYS A 13 2.99 -10.40 -9.69
CA LYS A 13 3.87 -9.52 -8.89
C LYS A 13 5.00 -8.90 -9.71
N ARG A 14 5.52 -9.63 -10.70
CA ARG A 14 6.57 -9.13 -11.61
C ARG A 14 6.09 -7.93 -12.44
N LEU A 15 4.85 -7.93 -12.92
CA LEU A 15 4.30 -6.83 -13.72
C LEU A 15 4.14 -5.56 -12.89
N VAL A 16 3.80 -5.70 -11.60
CA VAL A 16 3.78 -4.58 -10.64
C VAL A 16 5.18 -3.99 -10.45
N ALA A 17 6.19 -4.85 -10.32
CA ALA A 17 7.57 -4.44 -10.12
C ALA A 17 8.12 -3.70 -11.35
N GLU A 18 7.83 -4.20 -12.56
CA GLU A 18 8.18 -3.56 -13.83
C GLU A 18 7.48 -2.21 -13.99
N ALA A 19 6.18 -2.12 -13.70
CA ALA A 19 5.43 -0.88 -13.78
C ALA A 19 5.99 0.23 -12.86
N LEU A 20 6.47 -0.15 -11.67
CA LEU A 20 7.01 0.80 -10.68
C LEU A 20 8.53 0.98 -10.75
N GLY A 21 9.23 0.26 -11.64
CA GLY A 21 10.69 0.28 -11.72
C GLY A 21 11.38 -0.17 -10.43
N ILE A 22 10.79 -1.10 -9.68
CA ILE A 22 11.32 -1.62 -8.41
C ILE A 22 11.64 -3.12 -8.49
N SER A 23 12.33 -3.65 -7.46
CA SER A 23 12.61 -5.09 -7.40
C SER A 23 11.36 -5.90 -7.07
N HIS A 24 11.29 -7.15 -7.57
CA HIS A 24 10.23 -8.09 -7.21
C HIS A 24 10.13 -8.32 -5.69
N VAL A 25 11.28 -8.34 -4.99
CA VAL A 25 11.35 -8.49 -3.53
C VAL A 25 10.66 -7.33 -2.81
N ALA A 26 10.74 -6.10 -3.33
CA ALA A 26 10.05 -4.95 -2.75
C ALA A 26 8.52 -5.13 -2.77
N VAL A 27 7.96 -5.64 -3.86
CA VAL A 27 6.51 -5.94 -3.99
C VAL A 27 6.09 -7.06 -3.01
N VAL A 28 6.90 -8.11 -2.88
CA VAL A 28 6.62 -9.21 -1.94
C VAL A 28 6.54 -8.70 -0.50
N ARG A 29 7.41 -7.76 -0.12
CA ARG A 29 7.51 -7.20 1.24
C ARG A 29 6.39 -6.21 1.62
N TRP A 30 5.54 -5.79 0.69
CA TRP A 30 4.41 -4.93 1.04
C TRP A 30 3.46 -5.60 2.03
N LYS A 31 2.99 -4.82 3.00
CA LYS A 31 1.92 -5.19 3.93
C LYS A 31 0.55 -5.18 3.21
N ALA A 32 -0.54 -5.35 3.95
CA ALA A 32 -1.90 -5.28 3.40
C ALA A 32 -2.17 -3.95 2.67
N VAL A 33 -1.72 -2.82 3.26
CA VAL A 33 -1.71 -1.51 2.60
C VAL A 33 -0.32 -1.26 2.02
N ILE A 34 -0.24 -0.98 0.72
CA ILE A 34 1.04 -0.70 0.05
C ILE A 34 1.54 0.71 0.41
N PRO A 35 2.84 1.02 0.30
CA PRO A 35 3.36 2.35 0.62
C PRO A 35 2.66 3.48 -0.15
N LYS A 36 2.43 4.62 0.51
CA LYS A 36 1.71 5.79 -0.02
C LYS A 36 2.20 6.22 -1.40
N LEU A 37 3.51 6.41 -1.54
CA LEU A 37 4.12 6.82 -2.81
C LEU A 37 3.81 5.83 -3.94
N ARG A 38 3.88 4.52 -3.66
CA ARG A 38 3.59 3.48 -4.67
C ARG A 38 2.12 3.43 -5.05
N ALA A 39 1.22 3.73 -4.12
CA ALA A 39 -0.19 3.85 -4.44
C ALA A 39 -0.51 5.06 -5.32
N MET A 40 0.20 6.18 -5.14
CA MET A 40 0.08 7.35 -6.02
C MET A 40 0.63 7.06 -7.41
N GLU A 41 1.82 6.48 -7.52
CA GLU A 41 2.42 6.09 -8.81
C GLU A 41 1.50 5.09 -9.55
N LEU A 42 0.94 4.10 -8.86
CA LEU A 42 0.02 3.15 -9.48
C LEU A 42 -1.30 3.79 -9.95
N ASP A 43 -1.83 4.79 -9.23
CA ASP A 43 -3.02 5.53 -9.68
C ASP A 43 -2.75 6.20 -11.02
N GLU A 44 -1.62 6.90 -11.14
CA GLU A 44 -1.21 7.56 -12.39
C GLU A 44 -0.95 6.55 -13.52
N ILE A 45 -0.17 5.50 -13.26
CA ILE A 45 0.17 4.47 -14.26
C ILE A 45 -1.07 3.75 -14.79
N THR A 46 -2.07 3.56 -13.93
CA THR A 46 -3.31 2.84 -14.29
C THR A 46 -4.43 3.76 -14.75
N ASN A 47 -4.16 5.06 -14.96
CA ASN A 47 -5.18 6.05 -15.33
C ASN A 47 -6.41 6.00 -14.39
N SER A 48 -6.16 5.89 -13.08
CA SER A 48 -7.16 5.82 -12.01
C SER A 48 -8.04 4.58 -11.94
N GLU A 49 -7.72 3.49 -12.67
CA GLU A 49 -8.33 2.17 -12.44
C GLU A 49 -7.98 1.62 -11.04
N LEU A 50 -6.74 1.83 -10.59
CA LEU A 50 -6.33 1.61 -9.20
C LEU A 50 -6.29 2.94 -8.46
N LYS A 51 -7.43 3.36 -7.91
CA LYS A 51 -7.54 4.68 -7.27
C LYS A 51 -6.79 4.78 -5.95
N TYR A 52 -5.98 5.84 -5.80
CA TYR A 52 -5.38 6.21 -4.52
C TYR A 52 -6.48 6.69 -3.54
N ASN A 53 -6.49 6.10 -2.35
CA ASN A 53 -7.36 6.53 -1.25
C ASN A 53 -6.49 7.13 -0.12
N PRO A 54 -6.55 8.46 0.12
CA PRO A 54 -5.80 9.12 1.19
C PRO A 54 -6.13 8.62 2.59
N GLU A 55 -7.37 8.16 2.83
CA GLU A 55 -7.82 7.69 4.14
C GLU A 55 -7.01 6.50 4.66
N LEU A 56 -6.51 5.65 3.75
CA LEU A 56 -5.66 4.50 4.10
C LEU A 56 -4.27 4.91 4.61
N TYR A 57 -3.92 6.19 4.51
CA TYR A 57 -2.60 6.74 4.86
C TYR A 57 -2.66 7.86 5.88
N LYS A 58 -3.85 8.19 6.37
CA LYS A 58 -3.96 9.06 7.54
C LYS A 58 -3.31 8.31 8.69
N LYS A 59 -2.28 8.91 9.29
CA LYS A 59 -1.83 8.45 10.60
C LYS A 59 -3.04 8.63 11.52
N GLN A 60 -3.58 7.54 12.05
CA GLN A 60 -4.40 7.66 13.23
C GLN A 60 -3.44 8.22 14.29
N ASP A 61 -3.74 9.41 14.81
CA ASP A 61 -3.11 9.94 16.01
C ASP A 61 -3.57 9.07 17.19
N SER A 62 -3.20 7.79 17.21
CA SER A 62 -3.38 6.92 18.35
C SER A 62 -2.19 7.13 19.27
N THR A 63 -2.29 8.20 20.04
CA THR A 63 -1.83 8.22 21.42
C THR A 63 -2.41 6.99 22.13
N SER A 64 -1.66 5.90 22.16
CA SER A 64 -1.85 4.81 23.13
C SER A 64 -0.66 4.84 24.08
N ASN A 65 -0.59 5.92 24.87
CA ASN A 65 -0.03 5.86 26.21
C ASN A 65 -1.16 5.36 27.11
N GLU A 66 -1.23 4.05 27.33
CA GLU A 66 -2.13 3.46 28.33
C GLU A 66 -1.26 2.70 29.33
N GLY A 67 -0.59 3.47 30.19
CA GLY A 67 -0.32 3.02 31.54
C GLY A 67 -1.58 3.24 32.37
N LYS A 68 -2.23 2.15 32.80
CA LYS A 68 -3.07 2.10 34.00
C LYS A 68 -3.05 0.67 34.55
N ASN A 69 -2.30 0.53 35.64
CA ASN A 69 -2.49 -0.34 36.80
C ASN A 69 -3.52 -1.47 36.69
N ASP A 70 -3.08 -2.69 36.99
CA ASP A 70 -3.88 -3.63 37.76
C ASP A 70 -3.00 -4.35 38.80
N SER A 71 -3.33 -4.05 40.06
CA SER A 71 -3.14 -4.73 41.36
C SER A 71 -1.79 -5.34 41.76
#